data_AF-A0A928JFG7-F1
#
_entry.id   AF-A0A928JFG7-F1
#
_cell.length_a   1.000
_cell.length_b   1.000
_cell.length_c   1.000
_cell.angle_alpha   90.00
_cell.angle_beta   90.00
_cell.angle_gamma   90.00
#
_symmetry.space_group_name_H-M   'P 1'
#
loop_
_entity.id
_entity.type
_entity.pdbx_description
1 polymer ?
#
loop_
_entity_poly.entity_id
_entity_poly.type
_entity_poly.pdbx_seq_one_letter_code
_entity_poly.pdbx_strand_id
1 'polypeptide(L)'
;MKERIDKMKKTLSLFLAALMLLSSLAACSNNAQNAGGDDPSSQAGPSNATQAETPEPAETEEEKITAESTLTIEDFGGRDYRMISTNQDNRHVDIIAEELTGSTLNDLVFNRNTKVASLYNVTMSAEQADYGSINNMVQKDATSGDQSCDLYLTNYTAHPLGTKGFLYDFYQLPSVKLDMGWWDQNEKADMTVAGKLFLAIGDISPTELLTSECMLFNKRLFDDSSITYPYSDALEGTWTLDKCFSIADGLTTDLNGDGEIKVNDDLFSLTCWSDYPAALLYGAGGDFSHVNGEGFVELDIDLEKAVNIYDKIYALLIDTQANYEVGEHERSFRVFNEGRAYFCGITFQKIELFLRDMEDDYGVLPNPKFDEGQDRYSTCVSGAGSMVVVPVSCNDPAFVGAMMEAMAAVSYDMITPDLINVLASTRNVRDEESSQIVQIIIRSRNFDTARMHDVSIDGYVENQLRAKSKDVASYFAKNEKMWGKLIDKVNDSYAKLAEGS
;
A
#
# COMPACT_ATOMS: atom_id res chain seq x y z
N MET A 1 -13.92 43.58 -10.44
CA MET A 1 -13.47 42.15 -10.48
C MET A 1 -14.61 41.20 -10.14
N LYS A 2 -15.31 41.38 -9.01
CA LYS A 2 -16.49 40.61 -8.59
C LYS A 2 -17.62 40.54 -9.64
N GLU A 3 -17.97 41.66 -10.25
CA GLU A 3 -18.97 41.73 -11.33
C GLU A 3 -18.60 40.96 -12.61
N ARG A 4 -17.30 40.81 -12.90
CA ARG A 4 -16.81 40.05 -14.05
C ARG A 4 -16.90 38.55 -13.80
N ILE A 5 -16.63 38.13 -12.56
CA ILE A 5 -16.73 36.73 -12.12
C ILE A 5 -18.20 36.28 -12.09
N ASP A 6 -19.12 37.11 -11.61
CA ASP A 6 -20.56 36.78 -11.62
C ASP A 6 -21.14 36.72 -13.03
N LYS A 7 -20.66 37.56 -13.95
CA LYS A 7 -21.03 37.44 -15.37
C LYS A 7 -20.52 36.14 -15.99
N MET A 8 -19.28 35.76 -15.68
CA MET A 8 -18.67 34.52 -16.18
C MET A 8 -19.39 33.26 -15.67
N LYS A 9 -19.75 33.24 -14.37
CA LYS A 9 -20.52 32.14 -13.77
C LYS A 9 -21.90 31.99 -14.41
N LYS A 10 -22.61 33.09 -14.67
CA LYS A 10 -23.91 33.05 -15.36
C LYS A 10 -23.81 32.55 -16.81
N THR A 11 -22.78 32.94 -17.56
CA THR A 11 -22.55 32.40 -18.92
C THR A 11 -22.18 30.92 -18.91
N LEU A 12 -21.41 30.45 -17.92
CA LEU A 12 -21.01 29.05 -17.81
C LEU A 12 -22.21 28.15 -17.44
N SER A 13 -23.06 28.58 -16.51
CA SER A 13 -24.30 27.85 -16.16
C SER A 13 -25.29 27.75 -17.34
N LEU A 14 -25.37 28.79 -18.19
CA LEU A 14 -26.18 28.76 -19.42
C LEU A 14 -25.63 27.78 -20.46
N PHE A 15 -24.31 27.61 -20.54
CA PHE A 15 -23.67 26.66 -21.45
C PHE A 15 -23.87 25.21 -21.00
N LEU A 16 -23.76 24.95 -19.69
CA LEU A 16 -24.01 23.63 -19.09
C LEU A 16 -25.48 23.20 -19.21
N ALA A 17 -26.43 24.13 -19.04
CA ALA A 17 -27.85 23.84 -19.25
C ALA A 17 -28.18 23.52 -20.72
N ALA A 18 -27.50 24.15 -21.68
CA ALA A 18 -27.68 23.86 -23.11
C ALA A 18 -27.11 22.48 -23.51
N LEU A 19 -26.00 22.05 -22.90
CA LEU A 19 -25.39 20.73 -23.11
C LEU A 19 -26.25 19.60 -22.56
N MET A 20 -26.91 19.80 -21.41
CA MET A 20 -27.83 18.80 -20.83
C MET A 20 -29.14 18.64 -21.60
N LEU A 21 -29.56 19.64 -22.39
CA LEU A 21 -30.75 19.53 -23.24
C LEU A 21 -30.45 18.81 -24.56
N LEU A 22 -29.20 18.83 -25.04
CA LEU A 22 -28.79 18.17 -26.29
C LEU A 22 -28.61 16.66 -26.17
N SER A 23 -28.35 16.12 -24.98
CA SER A 23 -28.24 14.67 -24.74
C SER A 23 -29.59 13.92 -24.70
N SER A 24 -30.70 14.64 -24.67
CA SER A 24 -32.06 14.07 -24.63
C SER A 24 -32.69 13.76 -26.00
N LEU A 25 -31.98 14.01 -27.10
CA LEU A 25 -32.50 13.83 -28.48
C LEU A 25 -31.82 12.72 -29.30
N ALA A 26 -30.94 11.91 -28.70
CA ALA A 26 -30.19 10.86 -29.42
C ALA A 26 -30.63 9.41 -29.09
N ALA A 27 -31.75 9.21 -28.40
CA ALA A 27 -32.24 7.87 -28.04
C ALA A 27 -33.68 7.63 -28.53
N CYS A 28 -33.88 7.61 -29.85
CA CYS A 28 -35.08 7.08 -30.50
C CYS A 28 -34.78 6.75 -31.97
N SER A 29 -34.43 5.49 -32.28
CA SER A 29 -35.02 4.80 -33.45
C SER A 29 -34.80 3.30 -33.35
N ASN A 30 -35.86 2.59 -32.98
CA ASN A 30 -36.04 1.20 -33.31
C ASN A 30 -37.03 1.17 -34.47
N ASN A 31 -36.69 0.55 -35.61
CA ASN A 31 -37.68 0.10 -36.58
C ASN A 31 -37.12 -0.96 -37.53
N ALA A 32 -37.78 -2.11 -37.49
CA ALA A 32 -37.71 -3.17 -38.49
C ALA A 32 -38.54 -2.79 -39.73
N GLN A 33 -38.15 -3.26 -40.93
CA GLN A 33 -39.04 -3.97 -41.88
C GLN A 33 -38.33 -4.50 -43.14
N ASN A 34 -38.87 -5.63 -43.60
CA ASN A 34 -38.45 -6.55 -44.68
C ASN A 34 -38.79 -6.11 -46.11
N ALA A 35 -38.08 -6.69 -47.10
CA ALA A 35 -38.54 -7.31 -48.38
C ALA A 35 -37.35 -7.37 -49.37
N GLY A 36 -37.05 -8.37 -50.21
CA GLY A 36 -37.65 -9.65 -50.62
C GLY A 36 -37.21 -9.99 -52.08
N GLY A 37 -36.91 -11.27 -52.38
CA GLY A 37 -36.77 -11.93 -53.72
C GLY A 37 -35.34 -12.02 -54.30
N ASP A 38 -34.84 -13.08 -54.95
CA ASP A 38 -35.32 -14.42 -55.39
C ASP A 38 -34.09 -15.35 -55.66
N ASP A 39 -34.33 -16.67 -55.62
CA ASP A 39 -33.47 -17.91 -55.74
C ASP A 39 -33.02 -18.23 -57.21
N PRO A 40 -32.37 -19.38 -57.61
CA PRO A 40 -31.69 -20.50 -56.90
C PRO A 40 -30.33 -21.03 -57.45
N SER A 41 -29.58 -21.81 -56.64
CA SER A 41 -29.13 -23.19 -57.02
C SER A 41 -28.31 -23.95 -55.93
N SER A 42 -28.96 -24.98 -55.37
CA SER A 42 -28.53 -26.34 -54.92
C SER A 42 -27.07 -26.69 -54.50
N GLN A 43 -26.87 -27.24 -53.27
CA GLN A 43 -26.80 -28.69 -52.93
C GLN A 43 -26.41 -28.99 -51.45
N ALA A 44 -27.19 -29.91 -50.82
CA ALA A 44 -27.01 -30.84 -49.65
C ALA A 44 -25.84 -30.63 -48.65
N GLY A 45 -25.92 -30.71 -47.30
CA GLY A 45 -26.77 -31.28 -46.21
C GLY A 45 -25.81 -31.67 -45.03
N PRO A 46 -26.19 -32.14 -43.81
CA PRO A 46 -27.47 -32.22 -43.09
C PRO A 46 -27.50 -31.62 -41.64
N SER A 47 -28.74 -31.40 -41.15
CA SER A 47 -29.26 -31.57 -39.77
C SER A 47 -28.56 -30.96 -38.54
N ASN A 48 -29.02 -29.77 -38.12
CA ASN A 48 -28.87 -29.27 -36.74
C ASN A 48 -29.94 -29.87 -35.82
N ALA A 49 -29.50 -30.60 -34.79
CA ALA A 49 -30.32 -30.95 -33.64
C ALA A 49 -30.27 -29.80 -32.62
N THR A 50 -31.43 -29.22 -32.31
CA THR A 50 -31.60 -28.23 -31.25
C THR A 50 -31.34 -28.89 -29.89
N GLN A 51 -30.25 -28.51 -29.23
CA GLN A 51 -30.02 -28.81 -27.82
C GLN A 51 -30.84 -27.79 -27.01
N ALA A 52 -31.74 -28.30 -26.17
CA ALA A 52 -32.44 -27.48 -25.19
C ALA A 52 -31.44 -27.05 -24.11
N GLU A 53 -31.20 -25.76 -23.99
CA GLU A 53 -30.50 -25.17 -22.86
C GLU A 53 -31.28 -25.48 -21.59
N THR A 54 -30.62 -26.17 -20.66
CA THR A 54 -31.10 -26.33 -19.29
C THR A 54 -30.92 -24.97 -18.62
N PRO A 55 -31.96 -24.36 -18.02
CA PRO A 55 -31.76 -23.09 -17.32
C PRO A 55 -30.81 -23.35 -16.15
N GLU A 56 -29.69 -22.63 -16.18
CA GLU A 56 -28.77 -22.49 -15.06
C GLU A 56 -29.59 -22.01 -13.85
N PRO A 57 -29.41 -22.62 -12.66
CA PRO A 57 -30.15 -22.17 -11.49
C PRO A 57 -29.77 -20.72 -11.24
N ALA A 58 -30.77 -19.84 -11.17
CA ALA A 58 -30.55 -18.47 -10.75
C ALA A 58 -29.84 -18.51 -9.39
N GLU A 59 -28.57 -18.13 -9.37
CA GLU A 59 -27.90 -17.76 -8.14
C GLU A 59 -28.72 -16.61 -7.55
N THR A 60 -29.38 -16.87 -6.43
CA THR A 60 -29.81 -15.79 -5.55
C THR A 60 -28.53 -15.05 -5.18
N GLU A 61 -28.31 -13.87 -5.77
CA GLU A 61 -27.34 -12.90 -5.25
C GLU A 61 -27.71 -12.68 -3.78
N GLU A 62 -26.96 -13.30 -2.86
CA GLU A 62 -26.94 -12.84 -1.48
C GLU A 62 -26.51 -11.38 -1.54
N GLU A 63 -27.35 -10.48 -1.00
CA GLU A 63 -27.07 -9.06 -0.91
C GLU A 63 -25.76 -8.90 -0.12
N LYS A 64 -24.64 -8.72 -0.83
CA LYS A 64 -23.31 -8.67 -0.22
C LYS A 64 -23.28 -7.46 0.72
N ILE A 65 -23.26 -7.72 2.03
CA ILE A 65 -23.13 -6.67 3.04
C ILE A 65 -21.82 -5.93 2.77
N THR A 66 -21.91 -4.67 2.36
CA THR A 66 -20.75 -3.81 2.08
C THR A 66 -20.24 -3.19 3.38
N ALA A 67 -18.97 -2.80 3.44
CA ALA A 67 -18.42 -2.10 4.60
C ALA A 67 -19.21 -0.82 4.92
N GLU A 68 -19.58 -0.07 3.87
CA GLU A 68 -20.43 1.12 3.93
C GLU A 68 -21.78 0.85 4.60
N SER A 69 -22.40 -0.31 4.34
CA SER A 69 -23.72 -0.65 4.92
C SER A 69 -23.70 -0.81 6.45
N THR A 70 -22.51 -0.93 7.05
CA THR A 70 -22.33 -1.01 8.51
C THR A 70 -22.24 0.36 9.20
N LEU A 71 -22.16 1.44 8.42
CA LEU A 71 -21.98 2.80 8.94
C LEU A 71 -23.28 3.32 9.59
N THR A 72 -23.12 3.97 10.74
CA THR A 72 -24.19 4.80 11.31
C THR A 72 -24.10 6.18 10.67
N ILE A 73 -25.07 6.52 9.82
CA ILE A 73 -25.10 7.80 9.12
C ILE A 73 -25.74 8.88 9.99
N GLU A 74 -25.05 10.00 10.16
CA GLU A 74 -25.50 11.17 10.90
C GLU A 74 -25.45 12.42 10.01
N ASP A 75 -26.41 13.33 10.15
CA ASP A 75 -26.41 14.62 9.46
C ASP A 75 -25.68 15.66 10.31
N PHE A 76 -24.50 16.09 9.87
CA PHE A 76 -23.68 17.09 10.55
C PHE A 76 -23.92 18.53 10.06
N GLY A 77 -24.99 18.79 9.31
CA GLY A 77 -25.50 20.14 9.05
C GLY A 77 -24.59 21.04 8.20
N GLY A 78 -23.77 20.46 7.33
CA GLY A 78 -22.81 21.17 6.50
C GLY A 78 -21.52 21.55 7.24
N ARG A 79 -21.20 20.88 8.36
CA ARG A 79 -19.97 21.12 9.13
C ARG A 79 -18.72 20.88 8.28
N ASP A 80 -17.68 21.67 8.51
CA ASP A 80 -16.38 21.49 7.87
C ASP A 80 -15.59 20.37 8.58
N TYR A 81 -15.08 19.42 7.79
CA TYR A 81 -14.11 18.41 8.19
C TYR A 81 -12.75 18.72 7.55
N ARG A 82 -11.82 19.21 8.37
CA ARG A 82 -10.52 19.74 7.93
C ARG A 82 -9.42 18.72 8.18
N MET A 83 -8.66 18.39 7.16
CA MET A 83 -7.62 17.38 7.26
C MET A 83 -6.26 17.97 6.84
N ILE A 84 -5.18 17.33 7.29
CA ILE A 84 -3.85 17.60 6.76
C ILE A 84 -3.16 16.29 6.41
N SER A 85 -2.56 16.25 5.23
CA SER A 85 -1.81 15.10 4.73
C SER A 85 -0.36 15.46 4.45
N THR A 86 0.51 14.46 4.50
CA THR A 86 1.90 14.63 4.07
C THR A 86 2.00 15.05 2.60
N ASN A 87 2.96 15.92 2.29
CA ASN A 87 3.36 16.24 0.91
C ASN A 87 4.55 15.42 0.41
N GLN A 88 5.08 14.51 1.21
CA GLN A 88 6.34 13.83 0.89
C GLN A 88 6.20 12.97 -0.38
N ASP A 89 7.21 13.03 -1.24
CA ASP A 89 7.32 12.31 -2.52
C ASP A 89 6.14 12.54 -3.49
N ASN A 90 5.50 13.71 -3.40
CA ASN A 90 4.33 14.07 -4.22
C ASN A 90 3.20 13.03 -4.14
N ARG A 91 3.04 12.42 -2.96
CA ARG A 91 1.98 11.44 -2.62
C ARG A 91 0.61 12.09 -2.46
N HIS A 92 0.14 12.75 -3.51
CA HIS A 92 -0.93 13.75 -3.43
C HIS A 92 -2.35 13.21 -3.22
N VAL A 93 -2.56 11.92 -2.90
CA VAL A 93 -3.89 11.31 -3.10
C VAL A 93 -4.33 10.33 -2.01
N ASP A 94 -4.09 10.63 -0.74
CA ASP A 94 -4.79 9.93 0.35
C ASP A 94 -6.18 10.54 0.60
N ILE A 95 -6.18 11.85 0.86
CA ILE A 95 -7.37 12.60 1.25
C ILE A 95 -7.63 13.83 0.38
N ILE A 96 -6.69 14.17 -0.49
CA ILE A 96 -6.71 15.36 -1.34
C ILE A 96 -7.04 14.95 -2.77
N ALA A 97 -8.25 15.27 -3.20
CA ALA A 97 -8.67 15.21 -4.59
C ALA A 97 -9.84 16.18 -4.74
N GLU A 98 -9.58 17.38 -5.27
CA GLU A 98 -10.56 18.48 -5.36
C GLU A 98 -11.42 18.41 -6.63
N GLU A 99 -10.92 17.72 -7.67
CA GLU A 99 -11.60 17.52 -8.93
C GLU A 99 -11.19 16.17 -9.57
N LEU A 100 -11.99 15.71 -10.53
CA LEU A 100 -11.61 14.60 -11.41
C LEU A 100 -10.49 15.05 -12.34
N THR A 101 -9.45 14.24 -12.46
CA THR A 101 -8.26 14.51 -13.29
C THR A 101 -8.04 13.46 -14.38
N GLY A 102 -8.78 12.34 -14.34
CA GLY A 102 -8.56 11.18 -15.21
C GLY A 102 -7.47 10.24 -14.70
N SER A 103 -6.78 10.58 -13.60
CA SER A 103 -5.89 9.65 -12.90
C SER A 103 -6.71 8.72 -12.01
N THR A 104 -6.52 7.41 -12.16
CA THR A 104 -7.32 6.39 -11.46
C THR A 104 -7.39 6.63 -9.95
N LEU A 105 -6.24 6.78 -9.29
CA LEU A 105 -6.20 6.97 -7.83
C LEU A 105 -6.87 8.29 -7.40
N ASN A 106 -6.64 9.38 -8.14
CA ASN A 106 -7.27 10.67 -7.88
C ASN A 106 -8.79 10.60 -7.96
N ASP A 107 -9.29 10.01 -9.04
CA ASP A 107 -10.72 9.98 -9.31
C ASP A 107 -11.44 9.07 -8.30
N LEU A 108 -10.82 7.96 -7.90
CA LEU A 108 -11.29 7.10 -6.81
C LEU A 108 -11.41 7.87 -5.47
N VAL A 109 -10.38 8.64 -5.11
CA VAL A 109 -10.33 9.43 -3.87
C VAL A 109 -11.31 10.60 -3.90
N PHE A 110 -11.45 11.29 -5.04
CA PHE A 110 -12.47 12.33 -5.25
C PHE A 110 -13.88 11.77 -5.07
N ASN A 111 -14.15 10.60 -5.65
CA ASN A 111 -15.46 9.94 -5.55
C ASN A 111 -15.76 9.51 -4.11
N ARG A 112 -14.79 8.94 -3.38
CA ARG A 112 -14.94 8.64 -1.95
C ARG A 112 -15.24 9.89 -1.15
N ASN A 113 -14.45 10.96 -1.31
CA ASN A 113 -14.67 12.23 -0.60
C ASN A 113 -16.06 12.80 -0.85
N THR A 114 -16.49 12.85 -2.11
CA THR A 114 -17.82 13.35 -2.49
C THR A 114 -18.92 12.50 -1.88
N LYS A 115 -18.75 11.17 -1.87
CA LYS A 115 -19.72 10.25 -1.30
C LYS A 115 -19.84 10.41 0.21
N VAL A 116 -18.72 10.40 0.94
CA VAL A 116 -18.69 10.59 2.40
C VAL A 116 -19.26 11.96 2.77
N ALA A 117 -18.88 13.02 2.05
CA ALA A 117 -19.41 14.36 2.26
C ALA A 117 -20.94 14.42 2.08
N SER A 118 -21.47 13.73 1.07
CA SER A 118 -22.90 13.65 0.82
C SER A 118 -23.64 12.79 1.85
N LEU A 119 -23.06 11.67 2.30
CA LEU A 119 -23.68 10.78 3.28
C LEU A 119 -23.88 11.49 4.62
N TYR A 120 -22.88 12.23 5.07
CA TYR A 120 -22.86 12.85 6.40
C TYR A 120 -23.23 14.35 6.41
N ASN A 121 -23.56 14.92 5.24
CA ASN A 121 -23.79 16.35 5.05
C ASN A 121 -22.68 17.21 5.68
N VAL A 122 -21.45 17.03 5.19
CA VAL A 122 -20.26 17.81 5.59
C VAL A 122 -19.59 18.46 4.38
N THR A 123 -18.73 19.45 4.62
CA THR A 123 -17.73 19.85 3.64
C THR A 123 -16.38 19.24 4.03
N MET A 124 -15.58 18.83 3.06
CA MET A 124 -14.25 18.27 3.29
C MET A 124 -13.20 19.19 2.69
N SER A 125 -12.17 19.52 3.45
CA SER A 125 -10.99 20.23 2.97
C SER A 125 -9.73 19.57 3.49
N ALA A 126 -8.66 19.65 2.71
CA ALA A 126 -7.39 19.08 3.09
C ALA A 126 -6.22 19.98 2.67
N GLU A 127 -5.27 20.15 3.59
CA GLU A 127 -4.02 20.87 3.35
C GLU A 127 -2.83 19.90 3.33
N GLN A 128 -1.67 20.40 2.92
CA GLN A 128 -0.44 19.62 2.82
C GLN A 128 0.69 20.22 3.66
N ALA A 129 1.47 19.37 4.31
CA ALA A 129 2.71 19.73 4.98
C ALA A 129 3.67 18.54 5.03
N ASP A 130 4.95 18.75 5.34
CA ASP A 130 5.86 17.63 5.61
C ASP A 130 5.58 16.99 6.98
N TYR A 131 6.01 15.74 7.19
CA TYR A 131 5.79 15.00 8.44
C TYR A 131 6.25 15.76 9.69
N GLY A 132 7.39 16.44 9.63
CA GLY A 132 7.90 17.22 10.77
C GLY A 132 6.99 18.39 11.11
N SER A 133 6.51 19.12 10.10
CA SER A 133 5.53 20.19 10.26
C SER A 133 4.20 19.69 10.82
N ILE A 134 3.69 18.55 10.33
CA ILE A 134 2.47 17.91 10.83
C ILE A 134 2.63 17.52 12.30
N ASN A 135 3.72 16.84 12.67
CA ASN A 135 4.00 16.45 14.05
C ASN A 135 4.09 17.65 15.00
N ASN A 136 4.72 18.76 14.55
CA ASN A 136 4.77 20.00 15.32
C ASN A 136 3.39 20.64 15.49
N MET A 137 2.54 20.57 14.46
CA MET A 137 1.17 21.11 14.52
C MET A 137 0.31 20.33 15.53
N VAL A 138 0.37 19.00 15.48
CA VAL A 138 -0.29 18.12 16.46
C VAL A 138 0.15 18.43 17.89
N GLN A 139 1.46 18.53 18.13
CA GLN A 139 1.98 18.86 19.46
C GLN A 139 1.51 20.24 19.94
N LYS A 140 1.51 21.24 19.05
CA LYS A 140 1.06 22.59 19.37
C LYS A 140 -0.41 22.59 19.76
N ASP A 141 -1.27 21.98 18.94
CA ASP A 141 -2.71 21.91 19.17
C ASP A 141 -3.03 21.21 20.50
N ALA A 142 -2.37 20.08 20.78
CA ALA A 142 -2.51 19.38 22.06
C ALA A 142 -2.09 20.23 23.27
N THR A 143 -1.07 21.10 23.13
CA THR A 143 -0.55 21.92 24.23
C THR A 143 -1.36 23.21 24.44
N SER A 144 -1.85 23.84 23.37
CA SER A 144 -2.64 25.08 23.47
C SER A 144 -4.13 24.84 23.70
N GLY A 145 -4.62 23.63 23.42
CA GLY A 145 -6.04 23.33 23.35
C GLY A 145 -6.71 23.84 22.06
N ASP A 146 -5.91 24.25 21.07
CA ASP A 146 -6.40 24.61 19.74
C ASP A 146 -6.74 23.34 18.93
N GLN A 147 -7.58 23.51 17.90
CA GLN A 147 -7.93 22.45 16.96
C GLN A 147 -7.77 22.99 15.53
N SER A 148 -6.53 23.00 15.04
CA SER A 148 -6.20 23.53 13.72
C SER A 148 -6.82 22.69 12.60
N CYS A 149 -6.85 21.37 12.77
CA CYS A 149 -7.50 20.39 11.90
C CYS A 149 -8.20 19.31 12.73
N ASP A 150 -9.02 18.51 12.06
CA ASP A 150 -9.81 17.42 12.64
C ASP A 150 -9.10 16.07 12.45
N LEU A 151 -8.30 15.91 11.39
CA LEU A 151 -7.51 14.71 11.07
C LEU A 151 -6.10 15.05 10.59
N TYR A 152 -5.10 14.28 11.03
CA TYR A 152 -3.72 14.41 10.60
C TYR A 152 -3.23 13.07 10.07
N LEU A 153 -2.69 13.06 8.84
CA LEU A 153 -1.96 11.93 8.28
C LEU A 153 -0.46 12.25 8.32
N THR A 154 0.26 11.49 9.12
CA THR A 154 1.73 11.59 9.30
C THR A 154 2.37 10.22 9.13
N ASN A 155 3.56 9.93 9.63
CA ASN A 155 4.13 8.57 9.61
C ASN A 155 4.49 8.11 11.02
N TYR A 156 5.13 6.93 11.12
CA TYR A 156 5.57 6.34 12.39
C TYR A 156 6.40 7.29 13.28
N THR A 157 7.04 8.33 12.72
CA THR A 157 7.79 9.34 13.51
C THR A 157 6.91 10.13 14.48
N ALA A 158 5.58 10.02 14.39
CA ALA A 158 4.64 10.56 15.35
C ALA A 158 4.49 9.71 16.63
N HIS A 159 5.09 8.51 16.72
CA HIS A 159 5.06 7.67 17.93
C HIS A 159 5.44 8.40 19.24
N PRO A 160 6.36 9.41 19.27
CA PRO A 160 6.67 10.13 20.49
C PRO A 160 5.54 11.05 20.95
N LEU A 161 4.61 11.42 20.06
CA LEU A 161 3.45 12.24 20.41
C LEU A 161 2.44 11.44 21.23
N GLY A 162 2.20 10.18 20.84
CA GLY A 162 1.34 9.26 21.59
C GLY A 162 1.89 9.00 22.99
N THR A 163 3.16 8.60 23.07
CA THR A 163 3.84 8.31 24.36
C THR A 163 4.01 9.52 25.28
N LYS A 164 3.86 10.75 24.77
CA LYS A 164 3.85 12.00 25.56
C LYS A 164 2.44 12.47 25.94
N GLY A 165 1.39 11.75 25.55
CA GLY A 165 0.01 12.10 25.86
C GLY A 165 -0.57 13.21 24.99
N PHE A 166 -0.03 13.43 23.79
CA PHE A 166 -0.57 14.42 22.85
C PHE A 166 -1.61 13.85 21.88
N LEU A 167 -1.77 12.54 21.81
CA LEU A 167 -2.71 11.86 20.91
C LEU A 167 -3.85 11.19 21.68
N TYR A 168 -5.04 11.16 21.08
CA TYR A 168 -6.15 10.32 21.51
C TYR A 168 -5.81 8.85 21.31
N ASP A 169 -6.23 8.04 22.27
CA ASP A 169 -6.26 6.58 22.16
C ASP A 169 -7.43 6.17 21.25
N PHE A 170 -7.15 5.44 20.17
CA PHE A 170 -8.15 5.04 19.18
C PHE A 170 -9.24 4.13 19.77
N TYR A 171 -8.94 3.38 20.83
CA TYR A 171 -9.95 2.61 21.56
C TYR A 171 -11.00 3.48 22.28
N GLN A 172 -10.75 4.79 22.40
CA GLN A 172 -11.68 5.74 23.02
C GLN A 172 -12.50 6.54 22.00
N LEU A 173 -12.29 6.33 20.70
CA LEU A 173 -13.06 6.97 19.63
C LEU A 173 -14.37 6.19 19.38
N PRO A 174 -15.55 6.73 19.72
CA PRO A 174 -16.77 5.92 19.83
C PRO A 174 -17.26 5.26 18.52
N SER A 175 -16.96 5.88 17.38
CA SER A 175 -17.46 5.45 16.07
C SER A 175 -16.45 4.59 15.30
N VAL A 176 -15.20 4.49 15.77
CA VAL A 176 -14.15 3.73 15.09
C VAL A 176 -14.27 2.26 15.46
N LYS A 177 -14.35 1.37 14.47
CA LYS A 177 -14.48 -0.08 14.69
C LYS A 177 -13.20 -0.80 14.28
N LEU A 178 -12.16 -0.70 15.12
CA LEU A 178 -10.82 -1.27 14.87
C LEU A 178 -10.79 -2.79 14.58
N ASP A 179 -11.85 -3.53 14.87
CA ASP A 179 -11.97 -4.97 14.55
C ASP A 179 -12.45 -5.25 13.11
N MET A 180 -12.83 -4.21 12.36
CA MET A 180 -13.31 -4.36 10.99
C MET A 180 -12.13 -4.40 10.00
N GLY A 181 -12.32 -5.12 8.89
CA GLY A 181 -11.25 -5.42 7.91
C GLY A 181 -10.70 -4.21 7.12
N TRP A 182 -11.30 -3.03 7.26
CA TRP A 182 -10.78 -1.77 6.72
C TRP A 182 -9.79 -1.05 7.63
N TRP A 183 -9.56 -1.57 8.84
CA TRP A 183 -8.44 -1.22 9.70
C TRP A 183 -7.41 -2.34 9.66
N ASP A 184 -6.12 -2.00 9.67
CA ASP A 184 -5.05 -3.00 9.58
C ASP A 184 -4.94 -3.82 10.86
N GLN A 185 -5.25 -5.11 10.76
CA GLN A 185 -5.30 -6.00 11.92
C GLN A 185 -3.89 -6.39 12.41
N ASN A 186 -2.88 -6.40 11.54
CA ASN A 186 -1.51 -6.66 11.95
C ASN A 186 -0.95 -5.42 12.67
N GLU A 187 -1.19 -4.22 12.14
CA GLU A 187 -0.83 -2.97 12.83
C GLU A 187 -1.47 -2.89 14.21
N LYS A 188 -2.79 -3.11 14.31
CA LYS A 188 -3.48 -3.12 15.60
C LYS A 188 -2.83 -4.09 16.59
N ALA A 189 -2.46 -5.29 16.14
CA ALA A 189 -1.82 -6.30 16.99
C ALA A 189 -0.42 -5.88 17.44
N ASP A 190 0.39 -5.35 16.51
CA ASP A 190 1.81 -5.04 16.74
C ASP A 190 2.00 -3.67 17.43
N MET A 191 1.04 -2.75 17.31
CA MET A 191 1.13 -1.36 17.79
C MET A 191 0.24 -1.05 19.00
N THR A 192 -0.61 -1.98 19.44
CA THR A 192 -1.36 -1.81 20.69
C THR A 192 -0.44 -2.09 21.89
N VAL A 193 0.07 -1.03 22.51
CA VAL A 193 0.97 -1.13 23.68
C VAL A 193 0.27 -0.60 24.92
N ALA A 194 0.34 -1.36 26.01
CA ALA A 194 -0.37 -1.17 27.27
C ALA A 194 -1.88 -0.95 27.08
N GLY A 195 -2.47 -1.64 26.09
CA GLY A 195 -3.88 -1.51 25.72
C GLY A 195 -4.25 -0.19 25.03
N LYS A 196 -3.28 0.54 24.48
CA LYS A 196 -3.48 1.83 23.80
C LYS A 196 -2.98 1.76 22.36
N LEU A 197 -3.71 2.42 21.45
CA LEU A 197 -3.33 2.58 20.06
C LEU A 197 -3.44 4.07 19.69
N PHE A 198 -2.34 4.71 19.30
CA PHE A 198 -2.29 6.17 19.07
C PHE A 198 -2.13 6.58 17.62
N LEU A 199 -1.53 5.71 16.83
CA LEU A 199 -1.43 5.79 15.38
C LEU A 199 -2.28 4.61 14.89
N ALA A 200 -3.08 4.82 13.84
CA ALA A 200 -3.84 3.75 13.23
C ALA A 200 -3.78 3.85 11.72
N ILE A 201 -3.95 2.72 11.04
CA ILE A 201 -3.97 2.68 9.58
C ILE A 201 -4.94 1.66 9.01
N GLY A 202 -5.22 1.78 7.71
CA GLY A 202 -6.20 0.98 7.02
C GLY A 202 -6.54 1.59 5.65
N ASP A 203 -7.71 1.22 5.13
CA ASP A 203 -8.17 1.63 3.80
C ASP A 203 -8.47 3.15 3.70
N ILE A 204 -8.50 3.87 4.84
CA ILE A 204 -8.56 5.34 4.85
C ILE A 204 -7.41 6.00 4.07
N SER A 205 -6.25 5.33 3.97
CA SER A 205 -5.10 5.77 3.17
C SER A 205 -4.79 4.76 2.06
N PRO A 206 -5.31 4.97 0.84
CA PRO A 206 -4.94 4.18 -0.32
C PRO A 206 -3.46 4.26 -0.67
N THR A 207 -2.80 5.40 -0.42
CA THR A 207 -1.37 5.55 -0.66
C THR A 207 -0.57 4.63 0.24
N GLU A 208 -1.03 4.38 1.46
CA GLU A 208 -0.33 3.46 2.34
C GLU A 208 -0.41 2.01 1.87
N LEU A 209 -1.53 1.58 1.28
CA LEU A 209 -1.58 0.27 0.64
C LEU A 209 -0.51 0.16 -0.47
N LEU A 210 -0.24 1.26 -1.17
CA LEU A 210 0.80 1.36 -2.21
C LEU A 210 2.24 1.41 -1.68
N THR A 211 2.48 1.64 -0.39
CA THR A 211 3.85 1.60 0.18
C THR A 211 4.32 0.19 0.52
N SER A 212 3.46 -0.82 0.31
CA SER A 212 3.79 -2.24 0.46
C SER A 212 4.93 -2.66 -0.48
N GLU A 213 5.94 -3.29 0.08
CA GLU A 213 7.10 -3.81 -0.66
C GLU A 213 6.78 -5.16 -1.33
N CYS A 214 7.27 -5.32 -2.56
CA CYS A 214 7.10 -6.52 -3.36
C CYS A 214 8.34 -6.81 -4.22
N MET A 215 8.31 -7.94 -4.91
CA MET A 215 9.29 -8.31 -5.92
C MET A 215 8.60 -8.45 -7.26
N LEU A 216 9.13 -7.81 -8.30
CA LEU A 216 8.70 -8.03 -9.67
C LEU A 216 9.63 -9.01 -10.37
N PHE A 217 9.11 -9.73 -11.36
CA PHE A 217 9.94 -10.47 -12.32
C PHE A 217 9.61 -10.11 -13.76
N ASN A 218 10.61 -10.01 -14.62
CA ASN A 218 10.44 -9.69 -16.04
C ASN A 218 10.07 -10.96 -16.84
N LYS A 219 8.85 -11.00 -17.40
CA LYS A 219 8.33 -12.19 -18.07
C LYS A 219 9.11 -12.54 -19.33
N ARG A 220 9.51 -11.52 -20.12
CA ARG A 220 10.32 -11.74 -21.32
C ARG A 220 11.63 -12.42 -20.97
N LEU A 221 12.37 -11.91 -19.97
CA LEU A 221 13.65 -12.51 -19.58
C LEU A 221 13.50 -13.95 -19.04
N PHE A 222 12.41 -14.22 -18.31
CA PHE A 222 12.09 -15.57 -17.87
C PHE A 222 11.81 -16.50 -19.05
N ASP A 223 11.00 -16.07 -20.02
CA ASP A 223 10.67 -16.84 -21.22
C ASP A 223 11.92 -17.11 -22.08
N ASP A 224 12.71 -16.06 -22.34
CA ASP A 224 13.97 -16.11 -23.10
C ASP A 224 14.95 -17.12 -22.48
N SER A 225 14.92 -17.26 -21.15
CA SER A 225 15.78 -18.18 -20.38
C SER A 225 15.11 -19.52 -20.04
N SER A 226 13.87 -19.74 -20.50
CA SER A 226 13.08 -20.94 -20.18
C SER A 226 12.90 -21.18 -18.67
N ILE A 227 12.83 -20.10 -17.88
CA ILE A 227 12.59 -20.13 -16.43
C ILE A 227 11.08 -20.13 -16.22
N THR A 228 10.59 -21.08 -15.42
CA THR A 228 9.17 -21.14 -15.04
C THR A 228 8.83 -19.97 -14.11
N TYR A 229 7.69 -19.33 -14.33
CA TYR A 229 7.22 -18.26 -13.44
C TYR A 229 6.92 -18.81 -12.04
N PRO A 230 7.40 -18.18 -10.95
CA PRO A 230 7.29 -18.72 -9.60
C PRO A 230 5.92 -18.47 -8.95
N TYR A 231 4.85 -18.36 -9.73
CA TYR A 231 3.50 -18.12 -9.21
C TYR A 231 2.97 -19.27 -8.37
N SER A 232 3.20 -20.52 -8.77
CA SER A 232 2.81 -21.68 -7.94
C SER A 232 3.55 -21.67 -6.61
N ASP A 233 4.85 -21.38 -6.61
CA ASP A 233 5.63 -21.26 -5.38
C ASP A 233 5.07 -20.16 -4.46
N ALA A 234 4.66 -19.01 -5.02
CA ALA A 234 4.06 -17.93 -4.25
C ALA A 234 2.68 -18.30 -3.69
N LEU A 235 1.80 -18.89 -4.50
CA LEU A 235 0.43 -19.23 -4.11
C LEU A 235 0.37 -20.43 -3.14
N GLU A 236 1.30 -21.38 -3.27
CA GLU A 236 1.41 -22.57 -2.42
C GLU A 236 2.25 -22.32 -1.16
N GLY A 237 2.80 -21.10 -0.99
CA GLY A 237 3.59 -20.76 0.19
C GLY A 237 4.95 -21.45 0.22
N THR A 238 5.55 -21.77 -0.92
CA THR A 238 6.88 -22.38 -1.01
C THR A 238 7.93 -21.44 -1.61
N TRP A 239 7.58 -20.19 -1.94
CA TRP A 239 8.52 -19.15 -2.37
C TRP A 239 9.41 -18.68 -1.21
N THR A 240 10.70 -18.99 -1.29
CA THR A 240 11.70 -18.70 -0.25
C THR A 240 12.92 -17.99 -0.82
N LEU A 241 13.76 -17.44 0.07
CA LEU A 241 15.03 -16.80 -0.33
C LEU A 241 15.94 -17.79 -1.08
N ASP A 242 15.92 -19.07 -0.71
CA ASP A 242 16.70 -20.11 -1.40
C ASP A 242 16.19 -20.37 -2.82
N LYS A 243 14.86 -20.37 -3.03
CA LYS A 243 14.29 -20.49 -4.39
C LYS A 243 14.61 -19.25 -5.23
N CYS A 244 14.45 -18.06 -4.67
CA CYS A 244 14.82 -16.82 -5.35
C CYS A 244 16.30 -16.80 -5.75
N PHE A 245 17.20 -17.15 -4.83
CA PHE A 245 18.63 -17.28 -5.11
C PHE A 245 18.91 -18.33 -6.20
N SER A 246 18.28 -19.49 -6.15
CA SER A 246 18.49 -20.55 -7.15
C SER A 246 18.13 -20.14 -8.58
N ILE A 247 17.18 -19.21 -8.73
CA ILE A 247 16.83 -18.62 -10.02
C ILE A 247 17.83 -17.52 -10.37
N ALA A 248 18.14 -16.62 -9.43
CA ALA A 248 18.98 -15.45 -9.64
C ALA A 248 20.47 -15.80 -9.90
N ASP A 249 20.96 -16.92 -9.37
CA ASP A 249 22.36 -17.32 -9.46
C ASP A 249 22.81 -17.49 -10.92
N GLY A 250 23.91 -16.81 -11.27
CA GLY A 250 24.47 -16.82 -12.62
C GLY A 250 23.72 -16.00 -13.69
N LEU A 251 22.65 -15.26 -13.34
CA LEU A 251 21.90 -14.46 -14.33
C LEU A 251 22.49 -13.08 -14.60
N THR A 252 23.27 -12.51 -13.66
CA THR A 252 24.00 -11.27 -13.91
C THR A 252 25.07 -11.49 -14.96
N THR A 253 25.02 -10.72 -16.05
CA THR A 253 25.82 -10.95 -17.26
C THR A 253 26.45 -9.65 -17.74
N ASP A 254 27.77 -9.67 -17.89
CA ASP A 254 28.54 -8.67 -18.63
C ASP A 254 28.17 -8.77 -20.13
N LEU A 255 27.34 -7.85 -20.60
CA LEU A 255 26.81 -7.86 -21.96
C LEU A 255 27.83 -7.35 -22.99
N ASN A 256 28.73 -6.46 -22.58
CA ASN A 256 29.66 -5.79 -23.48
C ASN A 256 31.04 -6.47 -23.53
N GLY A 257 31.32 -7.40 -22.61
CA GLY A 257 32.53 -8.21 -22.54
C GLY A 257 33.76 -7.43 -22.06
N ASP A 258 33.59 -6.34 -21.34
CA ASP A 258 34.69 -5.51 -20.83
C ASP A 258 35.30 -6.02 -19.51
N GLY A 259 34.69 -7.05 -18.91
CA GLY A 259 35.14 -7.72 -17.69
C GLY A 259 34.67 -7.05 -16.40
N GLU A 260 33.80 -6.03 -16.46
CA GLU A 260 33.25 -5.33 -15.32
C GLU A 260 31.72 -5.26 -15.39
N ILE A 261 31.04 -5.60 -14.29
CA ILE A 261 29.59 -5.40 -14.19
C ILE A 261 29.28 -3.93 -13.89
N LYS A 262 28.59 -3.25 -14.82
CA LYS A 262 28.22 -1.84 -14.80
C LYS A 262 26.73 -1.65 -15.00
N VAL A 263 26.14 -0.86 -14.10
CA VAL A 263 24.70 -0.53 -14.10
C VAL A 263 24.18 0.02 -15.43
N ASN A 264 25.03 0.68 -16.23
CA ASN A 264 24.64 1.29 -17.50
C ASN A 264 24.66 0.35 -18.70
N ASP A 265 25.37 -0.77 -18.61
CA ASP A 265 25.74 -1.55 -19.78
C ASP A 265 25.24 -3.01 -19.71
N ASP A 266 25.00 -3.52 -18.50
CA ASP A 266 24.85 -4.96 -18.27
C ASP A 266 23.44 -5.43 -17.87
N LEU A 267 23.28 -6.75 -17.80
CA LEU A 267 22.08 -7.45 -17.36
C LEU A 267 22.24 -7.93 -15.92
N PHE A 268 21.21 -7.76 -15.10
CA PHE A 268 21.25 -8.10 -13.68
C PHE A 268 20.30 -9.21 -13.29
N SER A 269 20.72 -10.09 -12.37
CA SER A 269 19.84 -11.04 -11.71
C SER A 269 18.70 -10.33 -10.96
N LEU A 270 19.03 -9.24 -10.25
CA LEU A 270 18.11 -8.45 -9.46
C LEU A 270 18.55 -6.98 -9.46
N THR A 271 17.59 -6.07 -9.39
CA THR A 271 17.86 -4.65 -9.10
C THR A 271 16.96 -4.12 -7.98
N CYS A 272 17.52 -3.33 -7.07
CA CYS A 272 16.76 -2.70 -5.99
C CYS A 272 17.44 -1.44 -5.45
N TRP A 273 16.67 -0.62 -4.73
CA TRP A 273 17.20 0.49 -3.94
C TRP A 273 17.77 0.02 -2.60
N SER A 274 18.56 0.88 -1.94
CA SER A 274 19.32 0.56 -0.73
C SER A 274 18.51 0.14 0.51
N ASP A 275 17.21 0.46 0.55
CA ASP A 275 16.31 0.12 1.65
C ASP A 275 15.63 -1.26 1.48
N TYR A 276 15.55 -1.76 0.25
CA TYR A 276 14.90 -3.04 -0.06
C TYR A 276 15.46 -4.26 0.68
N PRO A 277 16.76 -4.35 1.06
CA PRO A 277 17.23 -5.44 1.91
C PRO A 277 16.50 -5.55 3.26
N ALA A 278 16.04 -4.43 3.84
CA ALA A 278 15.20 -4.48 5.04
C ALA A 278 13.83 -5.09 4.71
N ALA A 279 13.28 -4.82 3.53
CA ALA A 279 12.05 -5.46 3.08
C ALA A 279 12.19 -6.98 2.90
N LEU A 280 13.35 -7.45 2.42
CA LEU A 280 13.68 -8.88 2.37
C LEU A 280 13.82 -9.50 3.77
N LEU A 281 14.45 -8.78 4.70
CA LEU A 281 14.58 -9.20 6.10
C LEU A 281 13.22 -9.47 6.74
N TYR A 282 12.32 -8.49 6.69
CA TYR A 282 10.98 -8.63 7.25
C TYR A 282 10.14 -9.64 6.46
N GLY A 283 10.34 -9.76 5.14
CA GLY A 283 9.72 -10.80 4.32
C GLY A 283 10.09 -12.22 4.74
N ALA A 284 11.33 -12.39 5.23
CA ALA A 284 11.84 -13.62 5.81
C ALA A 284 11.54 -13.77 7.32
N GLY A 285 10.61 -12.98 7.86
CA GLY A 285 10.21 -13.05 9.27
C GLY A 285 11.33 -12.65 10.23
N GLY A 286 12.16 -11.69 9.83
CA GLY A 286 13.20 -11.05 10.64
C GLY A 286 12.65 -9.96 11.56
N ASP A 287 11.59 -10.29 12.30
CA ASP A 287 11.03 -9.46 13.36
C ASP A 287 11.89 -9.55 14.60
N PHE A 288 12.04 -8.43 15.32
CA PHE A 288 12.90 -8.35 16.51
C PHE A 288 12.14 -7.99 17.77
N SER A 289 10.84 -7.76 17.65
CA SER A 289 10.02 -7.35 18.77
C SER A 289 8.57 -7.74 18.60
N HIS A 290 7.87 -7.83 19.73
CA HIS A 290 6.43 -8.04 19.79
C HIS A 290 5.86 -7.41 21.06
N VAL A 291 4.54 -7.28 21.13
CA VAL A 291 3.83 -6.94 22.36
C VAL A 291 3.55 -8.23 23.14
N ASN A 292 4.09 -8.34 24.36
CA ASN A 292 3.98 -9.54 25.18
C ASN A 292 2.61 -9.63 25.88
N GLY A 293 2.40 -10.73 26.62
CA GLY A 293 1.13 -11.00 27.32
C GLY A 293 0.75 -9.99 28.42
N GLU A 294 1.68 -9.15 28.86
CA GLU A 294 1.43 -8.04 29.79
C GLU A 294 1.08 -6.73 29.07
N GLY A 295 1.11 -6.75 27.73
CA GLY A 295 0.83 -5.59 26.88
C GLY A 295 2.03 -4.69 26.63
N PHE A 296 3.26 -5.09 26.95
CA PHE A 296 4.45 -4.26 26.77
C PHE A 296 5.34 -4.78 25.65
N VAL A 297 6.14 -3.89 25.06
CA VAL A 297 7.06 -4.24 23.97
C VAL A 297 8.22 -5.07 24.53
N GLU A 298 8.47 -6.22 23.93
CA GLU A 298 9.57 -7.12 24.27
C GLU A 298 10.46 -7.33 23.04
N LEU A 299 11.79 -7.33 23.26
CA LEU A 299 12.73 -7.72 22.20
C LEU A 299 12.79 -9.24 22.13
N ASP A 300 12.55 -9.78 20.94
CA ASP A 300 12.66 -11.20 20.62
C ASP A 300 13.68 -11.39 19.50
N ILE A 301 14.97 -11.37 19.88
CA ILE A 301 16.07 -11.46 18.92
C ILE A 301 16.57 -12.89 18.84
N ASP A 302 16.15 -13.59 17.78
CA ASP A 302 16.82 -14.82 17.33
C ASP A 302 18.03 -14.45 16.46
N LEU A 303 19.20 -14.33 17.10
CA LEU A 303 20.44 -13.96 16.42
C LEU A 303 20.85 -14.99 15.35
N GLU A 304 20.62 -16.28 15.57
CA GLU A 304 20.98 -17.32 14.60
C GLU A 304 20.13 -17.16 13.34
N LYS A 305 18.81 -17.00 13.51
CA LYS A 305 17.91 -16.71 12.39
C LYS A 305 18.26 -15.40 11.69
N ALA A 306 18.55 -14.33 12.43
CA ALA A 306 18.91 -13.03 11.86
C ALA A 306 20.21 -13.08 11.02
N VAL A 307 21.21 -13.84 11.48
CA VAL A 307 22.45 -14.12 10.74
C VAL A 307 22.15 -14.93 9.48
N ASN A 308 21.34 -16.00 9.59
CA ASN A 308 21.00 -16.85 8.45
C ASN A 308 20.19 -16.10 7.38
N ILE A 309 19.22 -15.27 7.77
CA ILE A 309 18.49 -14.41 6.83
C ILE A 309 19.46 -13.46 6.14
N TYR A 310 20.37 -12.82 6.89
CA TYR A 310 21.36 -11.92 6.32
C TYR A 310 22.29 -12.62 5.33
N ASP A 311 22.77 -13.82 5.64
CA ASP A 311 23.64 -14.57 4.73
C ASP A 311 22.94 -14.91 3.41
N LYS A 312 21.64 -15.24 3.45
CA LYS A 312 20.82 -15.43 2.24
C LYS A 312 20.64 -14.14 1.44
N ILE A 313 20.37 -13.01 2.12
CA ILE A 313 20.27 -11.69 1.47
C ILE A 313 21.61 -11.28 0.86
N TYR A 314 22.73 -11.51 1.57
CA TYR A 314 24.07 -11.26 1.07
C TYR A 314 24.35 -12.10 -0.18
N ALA A 315 24.00 -13.39 -0.16
CA ALA A 315 24.16 -14.25 -1.32
C ALA A 315 23.35 -13.72 -2.51
N LEU A 316 22.08 -13.39 -2.28
CA LEU A 316 21.18 -12.88 -3.32
C LEU A 316 21.66 -11.56 -3.92
N LEU A 317 22.16 -10.61 -3.11
CA LEU A 317 22.51 -9.28 -3.60
C LEU A 317 23.98 -9.13 -3.99
N ILE A 318 24.89 -9.60 -3.14
CA ILE A 318 26.33 -9.41 -3.32
C ILE A 318 26.94 -10.54 -4.15
N ASP A 319 26.63 -11.81 -3.82
CA ASP A 319 27.25 -12.95 -4.49
C ASP A 319 26.73 -13.11 -5.93
N THR A 320 25.46 -12.80 -6.20
CA THR A 320 24.92 -12.74 -7.59
C THR A 320 25.29 -11.45 -8.35
N GLN A 321 26.02 -10.52 -7.74
CA GLN A 321 26.34 -9.20 -8.29
C GLN A 321 25.10 -8.41 -8.77
N ALA A 322 24.02 -8.45 -7.98
CA ALA A 322 22.81 -7.68 -8.26
C ALA A 322 23.10 -6.17 -8.32
N ASN A 323 22.24 -5.42 -9.02
CA ASN A 323 22.26 -3.96 -9.00
C ASN A 323 21.62 -3.43 -7.70
N TYR A 324 22.39 -3.43 -6.62
CA TYR A 324 22.05 -2.86 -5.31
C TYR A 324 22.46 -1.38 -5.25
N GLU A 325 21.54 -0.48 -5.59
CA GLU A 325 21.87 0.94 -5.75
C GLU A 325 21.78 1.75 -4.46
N VAL A 326 22.74 2.66 -4.29
CA VAL A 326 22.89 3.51 -3.09
C VAL A 326 23.05 5.00 -3.41
N GLY A 327 23.31 5.36 -4.68
CA GLY A 327 23.62 6.73 -5.08
C GLY A 327 22.48 7.43 -5.81
N GLU A 328 21.70 6.68 -6.60
CA GLU A 328 20.62 7.23 -7.41
C GLU A 328 19.35 6.37 -7.29
N HIS A 329 18.38 6.84 -6.50
CA HIS A 329 17.15 6.11 -6.17
C HIS A 329 16.45 5.52 -7.39
N GLU A 330 16.18 6.36 -8.37
CA GLU A 330 15.46 6.00 -9.60
C GLU A 330 16.23 5.01 -10.47
N ARG A 331 17.55 4.90 -10.31
CA ARG A 331 18.38 4.11 -11.23
C ARG A 331 18.02 2.64 -11.20
N SER A 332 17.73 2.09 -10.03
CA SER A 332 17.31 0.69 -9.87
C SER A 332 16.03 0.39 -10.69
N PHE A 333 15.01 1.24 -10.58
CA PHE A 333 13.76 1.06 -11.31
C PHE A 333 13.91 1.30 -12.81
N ARG A 334 14.79 2.23 -13.23
CA ARG A 334 15.11 2.42 -14.66
C ARG A 334 15.78 1.20 -15.27
N VAL A 335 16.69 0.54 -14.57
CA VAL A 335 17.32 -0.71 -15.05
C VAL A 335 16.26 -1.79 -15.32
N PHE A 336 15.25 -1.91 -14.45
CA PHE A 336 14.15 -2.85 -14.67
C PHE A 336 13.23 -2.41 -15.84
N ASN A 337 12.85 -1.13 -15.90
CA ASN A 337 12.05 -0.56 -16.99
C ASN A 337 12.70 -0.80 -18.37
N GLU A 338 14.02 -0.64 -18.46
CA GLU A 338 14.83 -0.89 -19.66
C GLU A 338 14.94 -2.39 -20.03
N GLY A 339 14.31 -3.30 -19.27
CA GLY A 339 14.35 -4.74 -19.53
C GLY A 339 15.68 -5.40 -19.19
N ARG A 340 16.47 -4.81 -18.27
CA ARG A 340 17.83 -5.24 -17.92
C ARG A 340 17.97 -5.85 -16.52
N ALA A 341 16.88 -6.29 -15.90
CA ALA A 341 16.95 -7.12 -14.70
C ALA A 341 15.86 -8.19 -14.66
N TYR A 342 16.20 -9.40 -14.19
CA TYR A 342 15.23 -10.48 -14.02
C TYR A 342 14.26 -10.19 -12.89
N PHE A 343 14.76 -9.74 -11.74
CA PHE A 343 13.96 -9.33 -10.60
C PHE A 343 14.10 -7.83 -10.29
N CYS A 344 13.06 -7.22 -9.72
CA CYS A 344 13.13 -5.88 -9.16
C CYS A 344 12.46 -5.80 -7.78
N GLY A 345 13.20 -5.34 -6.78
CA GLY A 345 12.66 -5.01 -5.46
C GLY A 345 12.09 -3.60 -5.45
N ILE A 346 10.81 -3.46 -5.13
CA ILE A 346 10.06 -2.19 -5.33
C ILE A 346 8.82 -2.12 -4.42
N THR A 347 8.28 -0.90 -4.22
CA THR A 347 6.93 -0.71 -3.66
C THR A 347 5.90 -0.55 -4.77
N PHE A 348 4.64 -0.92 -4.52
CA PHE A 348 3.56 -0.73 -5.50
C PHE A 348 3.45 0.70 -6.02
N GLN A 349 3.64 1.70 -5.17
CA GLN A 349 3.63 3.12 -5.54
C GLN A 349 4.66 3.42 -6.66
N LYS A 350 5.85 2.83 -6.56
CA LYS A 350 6.96 3.08 -7.48
C LYS A 350 6.73 2.43 -8.84
N ILE A 351 5.85 1.43 -8.95
CA ILE A 351 5.45 0.84 -10.23
C ILE A 351 4.78 1.90 -11.11
N GLU A 352 3.79 2.62 -10.57
CA GLU A 352 3.11 3.71 -11.29
C GLU A 352 4.05 4.87 -11.63
N LEU A 353 5.03 5.15 -10.77
CA LEU A 353 5.97 6.26 -10.96
C LEU A 353 7.05 5.96 -12.00
N PHE A 354 7.59 4.74 -12.02
CA PHE A 354 8.81 4.43 -12.79
C PHE A 354 8.61 3.39 -13.89
N LEU A 355 7.55 2.59 -13.87
CA LEU A 355 7.38 1.44 -14.77
C LEU A 355 6.20 1.58 -15.74
N ARG A 356 5.50 2.71 -15.75
CA ARG A 356 4.35 2.97 -16.64
C ARG A 356 4.68 2.80 -18.14
N ASP A 357 5.90 3.17 -18.51
CA ASP A 357 6.39 3.13 -19.89
C ASP A 357 7.25 1.89 -20.20
N MET A 358 7.33 0.93 -19.27
CA MET A 358 8.05 -0.33 -19.51
C MET A 358 7.39 -1.10 -20.65
N GLU A 359 8.20 -1.56 -21.62
CA GLU A 359 7.74 -2.30 -22.80
C GLU A 359 7.48 -3.79 -22.50
N ASP A 360 8.31 -4.38 -21.65
CA ASP A 360 8.20 -5.78 -21.23
C ASP A 360 7.05 -5.98 -20.23
N ASP A 361 6.34 -7.10 -20.32
CA ASP A 361 5.42 -7.53 -19.27
C ASP A 361 6.22 -8.03 -18.04
N TYR A 362 5.67 -7.82 -16.85
CA TYR A 362 6.21 -8.30 -15.59
C TYR A 362 5.14 -8.99 -14.75
N GLY A 363 5.58 -9.83 -13.80
CA GLY A 363 4.72 -10.41 -12.78
C GLY A 363 5.06 -9.90 -11.39
N VAL A 364 4.11 -10.04 -10.46
CA VAL A 364 4.26 -9.60 -9.05
C VAL A 364 4.43 -10.81 -8.15
N LEU A 365 5.36 -10.72 -7.20
CA LEU A 365 5.63 -11.72 -6.16
C LEU A 365 5.68 -11.04 -4.79
N PRO A 366 5.29 -11.75 -3.71
CA PRO A 366 5.61 -11.29 -2.38
C PRO A 366 7.12 -11.36 -2.16
N ASN A 367 7.62 -10.63 -1.15
CA ASN A 367 8.98 -10.85 -0.68
C ASN A 367 9.12 -12.31 -0.20
N PRO A 368 10.22 -12.99 -0.54
CA PRO A 368 10.39 -14.40 -0.25
C PRO A 368 10.47 -14.68 1.26
N LYS A 369 9.95 -15.83 1.68
CA LYS A 369 10.07 -16.32 3.07
C LYS A 369 11.50 -16.76 3.38
N PHE A 370 11.82 -16.91 4.67
CA PHE A 370 13.10 -17.48 5.08
C PHE A 370 13.28 -18.91 4.59
N ASP A 371 12.26 -19.73 4.82
CA ASP A 371 12.12 -21.12 4.41
C ASP A 371 10.61 -21.49 4.28
N GLU A 372 10.31 -22.75 3.93
CA GLU A 372 8.93 -23.24 3.83
C GLU A 372 8.25 -23.39 5.20
N GLY A 373 9.00 -23.37 6.30
CA GLY A 373 8.49 -23.47 7.67
C GLY A 373 7.93 -22.15 8.23
N GLN A 374 8.26 -21.01 7.61
CA GLN A 374 7.58 -19.74 7.89
C GLN A 374 6.12 -19.82 7.41
N ASP A 375 5.17 -19.63 8.33
CA ASP A 375 3.73 -19.86 8.09
C ASP A 375 3.13 -18.94 7.00
N ARG A 376 3.29 -17.63 7.16
CA ARG A 376 2.75 -16.61 6.24
C ARG A 376 3.84 -15.79 5.57
N TYR A 377 3.51 -15.19 4.42
CA TYR A 377 4.30 -14.07 3.89
C TYR A 377 4.26 -12.89 4.87
N SER A 378 5.24 -12.01 4.73
CA SER A 378 5.38 -10.80 5.53
C SER A 378 5.84 -9.68 4.61
N THR A 379 5.30 -8.48 4.80
CA THR A 379 5.60 -7.32 3.98
C THR A 379 5.94 -6.15 4.87
N CYS A 380 7.19 -5.71 4.84
CA CYS A 380 7.59 -4.50 5.53
C CYS A 380 6.75 -3.33 5.03
N VAL A 381 6.13 -2.61 5.96
CA VAL A 381 5.65 -1.26 5.67
C VAL A 381 6.84 -0.33 5.79
N SER A 382 7.23 0.28 4.66
CA SER A 382 8.32 1.25 4.67
C SER A 382 7.89 2.49 5.47
N GLY A 383 8.82 3.12 6.20
CA GLY A 383 8.53 4.28 7.05
C GLY A 383 8.05 5.54 6.29
N ALA A 384 7.86 5.44 4.98
CA ALA A 384 7.29 6.47 4.13
C ALA A 384 5.75 6.52 4.16
N GLY A 385 5.13 5.52 4.80
CA GLY A 385 3.70 5.35 4.89
C GLY A 385 2.93 6.34 5.76
N SER A 386 1.73 6.72 5.31
CA SER A 386 0.82 7.57 6.07
C SER A 386 0.12 6.77 7.18
N MET A 387 0.08 7.30 8.39
CA MET A 387 -0.67 6.82 9.56
C MET A 387 -1.54 7.95 10.08
N VAL A 388 -2.72 7.60 10.59
CA VAL A 388 -3.71 8.56 11.05
C VAL A 388 -3.49 8.85 12.54
N VAL A 389 -3.52 10.13 12.92
CA VAL A 389 -3.46 10.57 14.32
C VAL A 389 -4.51 11.63 14.64
N VAL A 390 -4.99 11.62 15.88
CA VAL A 390 -5.96 12.59 16.42
C VAL A 390 -5.36 13.23 17.67
N PRO A 391 -5.15 14.57 17.72
CA PRO A 391 -4.62 15.25 18.91
C PRO A 391 -5.63 15.22 20.07
N VAL A 392 -5.15 15.14 21.31
CA VAL A 392 -6.00 15.19 22.53
C VAL A 392 -6.87 16.45 22.65
N SER A 393 -6.56 17.51 21.90
CA SER A 393 -7.37 18.72 21.82
C SER A 393 -8.62 18.58 20.94
N CYS A 394 -8.85 17.42 20.30
CA CYS A 394 -10.09 17.15 19.57
C CYS A 394 -11.30 17.29 20.50
N ASN A 395 -12.14 18.28 20.21
CA ASN A 395 -13.29 18.64 21.04
C ASN A 395 -14.55 17.84 20.70
N ASP A 396 -14.54 17.07 19.61
CA ASP A 396 -15.66 16.24 19.18
C ASP A 396 -15.17 14.90 18.59
N PRO A 397 -14.72 13.97 19.45
CA PRO A 397 -14.22 12.67 19.02
C PRO A 397 -15.29 11.79 18.36
N ALA A 398 -16.58 12.03 18.61
CA ALA A 398 -17.66 11.30 17.97
C ALA A 398 -17.77 11.67 16.49
N PHE A 399 -17.76 12.97 16.17
CA PHE A 399 -17.72 13.46 14.79
C PHE A 399 -16.47 12.99 14.06
N VAL A 400 -15.28 13.20 14.63
CA VAL A 400 -14.01 12.82 13.99
C VAL A 400 -13.94 11.31 13.79
N GLY A 401 -14.35 10.52 14.79
CA GLY A 401 -14.45 9.07 14.68
C GLY A 401 -15.39 8.62 13.56
N ALA A 402 -16.58 9.24 13.45
CA ALA A 402 -17.55 8.89 12.40
C ALA A 402 -17.01 9.18 11.00
N MET A 403 -16.34 10.32 10.82
CA MET A 403 -15.73 10.67 9.54
C MET A 403 -14.57 9.73 9.16
N MET A 404 -13.69 9.37 10.11
CA MET A 404 -12.61 8.41 9.85
C MET A 404 -13.15 7.03 9.49
N GLU A 405 -14.11 6.52 10.26
CA GLU A 405 -14.75 5.23 10.00
C GLU A 405 -15.43 5.21 8.63
N ALA A 406 -16.15 6.27 8.26
CA ALA A 406 -16.79 6.38 6.96
C ALA A 406 -15.78 6.41 5.81
N MET A 407 -14.68 7.16 5.95
CA MET A 407 -13.63 7.20 4.93
C MET A 407 -12.98 5.83 4.75
N ALA A 408 -12.67 5.13 5.84
CA ALA A 408 -12.06 3.79 5.78
C ALA A 408 -13.00 2.76 5.15
N ALA A 409 -14.25 2.68 5.62
CA ALA A 409 -15.24 1.73 5.12
C ALA A 409 -15.58 1.96 3.63
N VAL A 410 -15.79 3.22 3.22
CA VAL A 410 -16.09 3.55 1.82
C VAL A 410 -14.87 3.28 0.93
N SER A 411 -13.65 3.57 1.39
CA SER A 411 -12.43 3.19 0.65
C SER A 411 -12.30 1.68 0.47
N TYR A 412 -12.61 0.89 1.49
CA TYR A 412 -12.54 -0.57 1.43
C TYR A 412 -13.45 -1.16 0.35
N ASP A 413 -14.64 -0.60 0.18
CA ASP A 413 -15.57 -1.04 -0.86
C ASP A 413 -15.24 -0.46 -2.25
N MET A 414 -14.80 0.81 -2.32
CA MET A 414 -14.71 1.55 -3.59
C MET A 414 -13.31 1.70 -4.17
N ILE A 415 -12.28 1.79 -3.33
CA ILE A 415 -10.91 2.10 -3.77
C ILE A 415 -10.07 0.84 -3.81
N THR A 416 -10.07 0.06 -2.73
CA THR A 416 -9.16 -1.08 -2.57
C THR A 416 -9.32 -2.15 -3.65
N PRO A 417 -10.53 -2.57 -4.06
CA PRO A 417 -10.70 -3.53 -5.15
C PRO A 417 -10.13 -3.01 -6.48
N ASP A 418 -10.38 -1.74 -6.79
CA ASP A 418 -9.89 -1.11 -8.03
C ASP A 418 -8.38 -0.89 -8.00
N LEU A 419 -7.83 -0.53 -6.85
CA LEU A 419 -6.39 -0.40 -6.65
C LEU A 419 -5.67 -1.72 -6.93
N ILE A 420 -6.21 -2.83 -6.41
CA ILE A 420 -5.66 -4.17 -6.61
C ILE A 420 -5.74 -4.58 -8.08
N ASN A 421 -6.86 -4.29 -8.75
CA ASN A 421 -7.01 -4.53 -10.17
C ASN A 421 -6.00 -3.74 -10.99
N VAL A 422 -5.73 -2.47 -10.64
CA VAL A 422 -4.73 -1.64 -11.32
C VAL A 422 -3.32 -2.22 -11.11
N LEU A 423 -2.95 -2.55 -9.88
CA LEU A 423 -1.63 -3.10 -9.56
C LEU A 423 -1.35 -4.44 -10.23
N ALA A 424 -2.39 -5.24 -10.46
CA ALA A 424 -2.27 -6.54 -11.14
C ALA A 424 -2.43 -6.47 -12.66
N SER A 425 -2.76 -5.30 -13.22
CA SER A 425 -2.95 -5.13 -14.65
C SER A 425 -1.64 -4.72 -15.32
N THR A 426 -1.00 -5.66 -16.03
CA THR A 426 0.01 -5.30 -17.04
C THR A 426 -0.70 -4.68 -18.26
N ARG A 427 -0.03 -3.80 -19.01
CA ARG A 427 -0.66 -3.01 -20.10
C ARG A 427 -1.40 -3.83 -21.17
N ASN A 428 -1.24 -5.16 -21.22
CA ASN A 428 -1.89 -6.02 -22.22
C ASN A 428 -2.61 -7.28 -21.70
N VAL A 429 -2.44 -7.68 -20.42
CA VAL A 429 -3.10 -8.89 -19.85
C VAL A 429 -3.43 -8.65 -18.38
N ARG A 430 -4.68 -8.91 -17.98
CA ARG A 430 -5.03 -9.08 -16.56
C ARG A 430 -4.39 -10.37 -16.09
N ASP A 431 -3.39 -10.26 -15.24
CA ASP A 431 -2.71 -11.40 -14.64
C ASP A 431 -3.47 -11.78 -13.36
N GLU A 432 -4.25 -12.85 -13.43
CA GLU A 432 -5.12 -13.31 -12.35
C GLU A 432 -4.28 -13.75 -11.13
N GLU A 433 -3.14 -14.41 -11.39
CA GLU A 433 -2.18 -14.81 -10.38
C GLU A 433 -1.57 -13.60 -9.66
N SER A 434 -1.18 -12.56 -10.42
CA SER A 434 -0.70 -11.30 -9.82
C SER A 434 -1.77 -10.63 -8.95
N SER A 435 -3.05 -10.72 -9.33
CA SER A 435 -4.16 -10.16 -8.52
C SER A 435 -4.26 -10.86 -7.17
N GLN A 436 -4.14 -12.19 -7.15
CA GLN A 436 -4.13 -12.99 -5.91
C GLN A 436 -2.89 -12.69 -5.06
N ILE A 437 -1.73 -12.49 -5.70
CA ILE A 437 -0.48 -12.17 -5.01
C ILE A 437 -0.50 -10.76 -4.42
N VAL A 438 -1.04 -9.76 -5.12
CA VAL A 438 -1.21 -8.41 -4.58
C VAL A 438 -2.08 -8.45 -3.33
N GLN A 439 -3.16 -9.24 -3.33
CA GLN A 439 -3.99 -9.46 -2.14
C GLN A 439 -3.19 -10.07 -0.98
N ILE A 440 -2.34 -11.08 -1.25
CA ILE A 440 -1.45 -11.65 -0.24
C ILE A 440 -0.58 -10.55 0.38
N ILE A 441 0.10 -9.76 -0.46
CA ILE A 441 1.05 -8.71 -0.04
C ILE A 441 0.38 -7.66 0.85
N ILE A 442 -0.74 -7.08 0.42
CA ILE A 442 -1.42 -6.02 1.19
C ILE A 442 -2.02 -6.52 2.50
N ARG A 443 -2.30 -7.83 2.62
CA ARG A 443 -2.84 -8.45 3.84
C ARG A 443 -1.77 -9.11 4.72
N SER A 444 -0.53 -9.19 4.24
CA SER A 444 0.64 -9.67 4.99
C SER A 444 1.54 -8.55 5.51
N ARG A 445 1.04 -7.32 5.60
CA ARG A 445 1.81 -6.19 6.13
C ARG A 445 2.25 -6.41 7.57
N ASN A 446 3.43 -5.94 7.89
CA ASN A 446 4.11 -6.15 9.16
C ASN A 446 4.56 -4.82 9.76
N PHE A 447 4.36 -4.67 11.08
CA PHE A 447 4.68 -3.48 11.84
C PHE A 447 5.55 -3.80 13.08
N ASP A 448 6.76 -4.35 12.91
CA ASP A 448 7.70 -4.59 14.01
C ASP A 448 7.75 -3.40 15.00
N THR A 449 7.35 -3.67 16.24
CA THR A 449 7.05 -2.63 17.22
C THR A 449 8.28 -1.78 17.54
N ALA A 450 9.47 -2.38 17.57
CA ALA A 450 10.75 -1.71 17.77
C ALA A 450 11.02 -0.72 16.63
N ARG A 451 10.88 -1.15 15.37
CA ARG A 451 10.98 -0.27 14.20
C ARG A 451 9.99 0.90 14.27
N MET A 452 8.73 0.62 14.59
CA MET A 452 7.69 1.65 14.66
C MET A 452 7.87 2.64 15.82
N HIS A 453 8.70 2.30 16.81
CA HIS A 453 9.15 3.19 17.88
C HIS A 453 10.58 3.72 17.68
N ASP A 454 11.06 3.73 16.43
CA ASP A 454 12.37 4.26 16.00
C ASP A 454 13.57 3.57 16.67
N VAL A 455 13.42 2.28 16.99
CA VAL A 455 14.52 1.40 17.42
C VAL A 455 15.02 0.64 16.19
N SER A 456 16.00 1.23 15.50
CA SER A 456 16.51 0.74 14.20
C SER A 456 17.39 -0.52 14.33
N ILE A 457 16.81 -1.64 14.75
CA ILE A 457 17.50 -2.93 14.87
C ILE A 457 17.85 -3.45 13.47
N ASP A 458 16.90 -3.40 12.54
CA ASP A 458 17.02 -3.85 11.15
C ASP A 458 18.09 -3.09 10.34
N GLY A 459 18.53 -1.92 10.81
CA GLY A 459 19.60 -1.14 10.18
C GLY A 459 20.91 -1.90 10.02
N TYR A 460 21.09 -3.04 10.71
CA TYR A 460 22.24 -3.92 10.49
C TYR A 460 22.33 -4.42 9.05
N VAL A 461 21.19 -4.73 8.39
CA VAL A 461 21.21 -5.32 7.04
C VAL A 461 21.83 -4.35 6.05
N GLU A 462 21.34 -3.11 6.02
CA GLU A 462 21.88 -2.08 5.14
C GLU A 462 23.34 -1.75 5.49
N ASN A 463 23.65 -1.58 6.78
CA ASN A 463 25.00 -1.22 7.25
C ASN A 463 26.04 -2.29 6.89
N GLN A 464 25.73 -3.57 7.11
CA GLN A 464 26.65 -4.66 6.81
C GLN A 464 26.78 -4.89 5.30
N LEU A 465 25.69 -4.80 4.53
CA LEU A 465 25.73 -4.92 3.06
C LEU A 465 26.56 -3.82 2.42
N ARG A 466 26.38 -2.55 2.83
CA ARG A 466 27.19 -1.42 2.34
C ARG A 466 28.67 -1.62 2.64
N ALA A 467 28.99 -2.21 3.79
CA ALA A 467 30.36 -2.57 4.17
C ALA A 467 30.86 -3.88 3.51
N LYS A 468 30.00 -4.59 2.77
CA LYS A 468 30.23 -5.95 2.25
C LYS A 468 30.72 -6.92 3.33
N SER A 469 30.25 -6.74 4.56
CA SER A 469 30.67 -7.47 5.75
C SER A 469 29.69 -8.59 6.09
N LYS A 470 30.20 -9.77 6.49
CA LYS A 470 29.38 -10.86 7.05
C LYS A 470 29.37 -10.88 8.60
N ASP A 471 29.97 -9.87 9.24
CA ASP A 471 30.11 -9.81 10.70
C ASP A 471 28.86 -9.24 11.39
N VAL A 472 27.72 -9.93 11.22
CA VAL A 472 26.43 -9.54 11.83
C VAL A 472 26.46 -9.68 13.35
N ALA A 473 27.05 -10.77 13.86
CA ALA A 473 27.07 -11.05 15.30
C ALA A 473 27.74 -9.93 16.11
N SER A 474 28.85 -9.36 15.61
CA SER A 474 29.52 -8.24 16.28
C SER A 474 28.68 -6.96 16.25
N TYR A 475 27.88 -6.74 15.19
CA TYR A 475 26.94 -5.61 15.14
C TYR A 475 25.87 -5.74 16.23
N PHE A 476 25.27 -6.91 16.40
CA PHE A 476 24.29 -7.16 17.46
C PHE A 476 24.91 -6.99 18.85
N ALA A 477 26.04 -7.65 19.12
CA ALA A 477 26.72 -7.55 20.41
C ALA A 477 27.08 -6.11 20.82
N LYS A 478 27.36 -5.23 19.84
CA LYS A 478 27.64 -3.82 20.07
C LYS A 478 26.39 -3.00 20.43
N ASN A 479 25.24 -3.33 19.87
CA ASN A 479 24.05 -2.47 19.89
C ASN A 479 22.93 -2.99 20.82
N GLU A 480 22.91 -4.28 21.17
CA GLU A 480 21.84 -4.92 21.97
C GLU A 480 21.48 -4.17 23.25
N LYS A 481 22.48 -3.75 24.03
CA LYS A 481 22.27 -2.99 25.26
C LYS A 481 21.62 -1.62 25.02
N MET A 482 21.87 -1.01 23.87
CA MET A 482 21.25 0.27 23.50
C MET A 482 19.80 0.06 23.10
N TRP A 483 19.49 -0.98 22.31
CA TRP A 483 18.12 -1.33 21.94
C TRP A 483 17.27 -1.66 23.17
N GLY A 484 17.77 -2.48 24.10
CA GLY A 484 17.04 -2.78 25.35
C GLY A 484 16.66 -1.53 26.13
N LYS A 485 17.58 -0.55 26.26
CA LYS A 485 17.28 0.73 26.92
C LYS A 485 16.25 1.59 26.18
N LEU A 486 16.20 1.50 24.86
CA LEU A 486 15.21 2.23 24.07
C LEU A 486 13.82 1.62 24.28
N ILE A 487 13.73 0.29 24.30
CA ILE A 487 12.48 -0.43 24.60
C ILE A 487 12.01 -0.17 26.04
N ASP A 488 12.91 -0.21 27.03
CA ASP A 488 12.58 0.17 28.41
C ASP A 488 11.94 1.56 28.46
N LYS A 489 12.50 2.52 27.72
CA LYS A 489 11.98 3.89 27.64
C LYS A 489 10.61 3.97 26.97
N VAL A 490 10.36 3.16 25.94
CA VAL A 490 9.05 3.06 25.28
C VAL A 490 8.03 2.56 26.31
N ASN A 491 8.30 1.43 26.95
CA ASN A 491 7.41 0.82 27.95
C ASN A 491 7.15 1.73 29.15
N ASP A 492 8.19 2.38 29.69
CA ASP A 492 8.06 3.38 30.77
C ASP A 492 7.14 4.54 30.39
N SER A 493 7.12 4.92 29.11
CA SER A 493 6.28 6.02 28.64
C SER A 493 4.81 5.58 28.55
N TYR A 494 4.53 4.38 28.04
CA TYR A 494 3.17 3.81 28.05
C TYR A 494 2.64 3.55 29.46
N ALA A 495 3.48 3.02 30.36
CA ALA A 495 3.09 2.77 31.75
C ALA A 495 2.62 4.05 32.47
N LYS A 496 3.32 5.17 32.26
CA LYS A 496 2.93 6.48 32.82
C LYS A 496 1.58 6.97 32.31
N LEU A 497 1.23 6.66 31.06
CA LEU A 497 -0.08 7.01 30.50
C LEU A 497 -1.20 6.17 31.13
N ALA A 498 -0.93 4.89 31.45
CA ALA A 498 -1.88 4.02 32.13
C ALA A 498 -2.14 4.45 33.58
N GLU A 499 -1.14 4.97 34.29
CA GLU A 499 -1.31 5.48 35.67
C GLU A 499 -2.09 6.80 35.77
N GLY A 500 -2.16 7.57 34.68
CA GLY A 500 -2.81 8.87 34.61
C GLY A 500 -4.24 8.87 34.03
N SER A 501 -4.75 7.69 33.62
CA SER A 501 -6.14 7.49 33.17
C SER A 501 -6.99 6.89 34.29
#